data_AF-A0A1F5RN19-F1
#
_entry.id   AF-A0A1F5RN19-F1
#
_cell.length_a   1.000
_cell.length_b   1.000
_cell.length_c   1.000
_cell.angle_alpha   90.00
_cell.angle_beta   90.00
_cell.angle_gamma   90.00
#
_symmetry.space_group_name_H-M   'P 1'
#
loop_
_entity.id
_entity.type
_entity.pdbx_description
1 polymer ?
#
loop_
_entity_poly.entity_id
_entity_poly.type
_entity_poly.pdbx_seq_one_letter_code
_entity_poly.pdbx_strand_id
1 'polypeptide(L)'
;MDAASIRRQATPLAVLIGIALFTLLPANPQPVQAGTARVIEPHADSARNDLPALSQIPWPKGTALIPLENVEGVLLIPAAFVGEAGRDTTGLLALDTGAGYLALDTRLARVLGIADSTEEPAGVRLAARPLPELRIGPIEFSRVSPVLTFDGEIVRRVTDRPVLGLLGQRPLEDRVVWIDYRERVLVLAPGGMAAEPDADRDRADAEHPALAPGTERDHTDAEHPALAPDEEAGARLSRRALGDALGANAVAVPFRMVGDGKMLVEARVSAPDSSRWSASLTLIVDTGATRSVLFEEALATHVGYADQWPSMRGLSAPTLIGTSDARMVRIPRLAVPAVGGEVTVSEIDVAVLRSELMGVLSRAVGESVDGLLGYNFLKQFRLGIDYAHRVIWLDAVPPGWDDRPYEYSHVGLQIERWDGAARVVAVVEHSPADDAGIAAGDELVAVDGERAGALDIVTLARRLEGAPRSRITLTMRRGARERTYRLVRRRLL
;
A
#
# COMPACT_ATOMS: atom_id res chain seq x y z
N MET A 1 -10.17 23.43 -15.80
CA MET A 1 -9.00 24.04 -15.14
C MET A 1 -7.94 24.32 -16.19
N ASP A 2 -7.19 25.42 -16.05
CA ASP A 2 -6.16 25.81 -17.02
C ASP A 2 -4.83 25.05 -16.78
N ALA A 3 -4.06 24.81 -17.85
CA ALA A 3 -2.79 24.09 -17.82
C ALA A 3 -1.74 24.74 -16.90
N ALA A 4 -1.79 26.07 -16.73
CA ALA A 4 -0.94 26.79 -15.78
C ALA A 4 -1.30 26.51 -14.30
N SER A 5 -2.57 26.21 -14.01
CA SER A 5 -3.02 25.80 -12.67
C SER A 5 -2.64 24.34 -12.40
N ILE A 6 -2.80 23.45 -13.40
CA ILE A 6 -2.36 22.05 -13.32
C ILE A 6 -0.84 21.98 -13.10
N ARG A 7 -0.02 22.79 -13.79
CA ARG A 7 1.45 22.85 -13.53
C ARG A 7 1.85 23.37 -12.14
N ARG A 8 0.95 24.03 -11.39
CA ARG A 8 1.20 24.46 -10.01
C ARG A 8 0.72 23.46 -8.96
N GLN A 9 -0.31 22.67 -9.27
CA GLN A 9 -0.84 21.63 -8.37
C GLN A 9 -0.17 20.27 -8.60
N ALA A 10 0.06 19.87 -9.86
CA ALA A 10 0.85 18.71 -10.24
C ALA A 10 2.35 19.01 -10.09
N THR A 11 2.76 19.28 -8.85
CA THR A 11 4.15 19.10 -8.44
C THR A 11 4.49 17.63 -8.70
N PRO A 12 5.67 17.28 -9.25
CA PRO A 12 6.08 15.87 -9.51
C PRO A 12 6.25 14.99 -8.26
N LEU A 13 5.69 15.45 -7.12
CA LEU A 13 5.65 14.84 -5.82
C LEU A 13 4.76 13.59 -5.73
N ALA A 14 3.80 13.45 -6.65
CA ALA A 14 2.75 12.45 -6.55
C ALA A 14 3.26 11.00 -6.55
N VAL A 15 4.25 10.69 -7.40
CA VAL A 15 4.84 9.35 -7.58
C VAL A 15 5.75 8.93 -6.41
N LEU A 16 5.99 9.79 -5.41
CA LEU A 16 6.90 9.47 -4.30
C LEU A 16 6.43 8.37 -3.35
N ILE A 17 5.21 7.86 -3.49
CA ILE A 17 4.52 7.13 -2.41
C ILE A 17 4.73 5.63 -2.53
N GLY A 18 4.15 4.93 -3.52
CA GLY A 18 4.34 3.48 -3.64
C GLY A 18 5.79 3.06 -3.93
N ILE A 19 6.59 3.92 -4.57
CA ILE A 19 8.01 3.60 -4.86
C ILE A 19 8.88 3.51 -3.59
N ALA A 20 8.53 4.21 -2.51
CA ALA A 20 9.45 4.46 -1.40
C ALA A 20 9.72 3.27 -0.45
N LEU A 21 9.06 2.12 -0.64
CA LEU A 21 8.95 1.11 0.43
C LEU A 21 8.96 -0.37 0.03
N PHE A 22 9.43 -0.71 -1.16
CA PHE A 22 9.33 -2.07 -1.69
C PHE A 22 10.15 -3.17 -0.99
N THR A 23 11.05 -2.86 -0.04
CA THR A 23 12.14 -3.80 0.36
C THR A 23 12.29 -4.07 1.85
N LEU A 24 11.29 -3.77 2.68
CA LEU A 24 11.33 -4.11 4.11
C LEU A 24 10.85 -5.55 4.34
N LEU A 25 11.66 -6.33 5.06
CA LEU A 25 11.76 -7.81 5.02
C LEU A 25 10.44 -8.60 5.38
N PRO A 26 10.20 -9.88 4.94
CA PRO A 26 8.81 -10.43 4.71
C PRO A 26 8.34 -11.83 5.32
N ALA A 27 7.00 -12.09 5.54
CA ALA A 27 6.07 -12.72 6.62
C ALA A 27 6.24 -14.11 7.39
N ASN A 28 5.76 -14.31 8.71
CA ASN A 28 6.27 -15.07 9.97
C ASN A 28 5.36 -16.19 10.65
N PRO A 29 5.84 -17.31 11.30
CA PRO A 29 4.96 -18.46 11.66
C PRO A 29 5.26 -19.16 13.02
N GLN A 30 4.96 -18.54 14.16
CA GLN A 30 4.64 -19.31 15.38
C GLN A 30 3.45 -18.61 16.04
N PRO A 31 2.61 -19.32 16.82
CA PRO A 31 1.32 -18.79 17.28
C PRO A 31 1.46 -17.73 18.37
N VAL A 32 1.94 -16.55 17.98
CA VAL A 32 1.27 -15.29 18.35
C VAL A 32 -0.08 -15.33 17.65
N GLN A 33 -1.12 -14.72 18.23
CA GLN A 33 -2.37 -14.51 17.48
C GLN A 33 -2.02 -13.78 16.18
N ALA A 34 -2.27 -14.42 15.03
CA ALA A 34 -2.19 -13.73 13.74
C ALA A 34 -3.03 -12.45 13.86
N GLY A 35 -2.45 -11.30 13.50
CA GLY A 35 -2.98 -9.97 13.80
C GLY A 35 -4.48 -9.88 13.50
N THR A 36 -5.31 -10.12 14.52
CA THR A 36 -6.73 -10.34 14.26
C THR A 36 -7.33 -9.00 13.93
N ALA A 37 -7.80 -8.84 12.71
CA ALA A 37 -8.71 -7.77 12.35
C ALA A 37 -9.99 -7.92 13.19
N ARG A 38 -10.00 -7.32 14.38
CA ARG A 38 -11.21 -7.14 15.18
C ARG A 38 -11.92 -5.91 14.65
N VAL A 39 -12.73 -6.16 13.64
CA VAL A 39 -13.90 -5.34 13.37
C VAL A 39 -14.82 -5.45 14.60
N ILE A 40 -15.35 -4.31 15.06
CA ILE A 40 -16.30 -4.12 16.18
C ILE A 40 -17.15 -5.37 16.44
N GLU A 41 -17.16 -5.93 17.65
CA GLU A 41 -18.00 -7.10 17.99
C GLU A 41 -19.50 -6.75 17.96
N PRO A 42 -20.31 -7.25 17.00
CA PRO A 42 -21.73 -6.95 16.90
C PRO A 42 -22.53 -8.21 17.24
N HIS A 43 -22.71 -8.48 18.54
CA HIS A 43 -23.43 -9.62 19.13
C HIS A 43 -22.97 -11.05 18.72
N ALA A 44 -22.99 -11.95 19.71
CA ALA A 44 -22.52 -13.32 19.57
C ALA A 44 -23.50 -14.22 18.79
N ASP A 45 -23.48 -14.13 17.46
CA ASP A 45 -24.04 -15.14 16.54
C ASP A 45 -23.44 -15.02 15.11
N SER A 46 -22.11 -14.90 14.99
CA SER A 46 -21.42 -14.91 13.70
C SER A 46 -21.13 -16.33 13.20
N ALA A 47 -22.06 -16.85 12.38
CA ALA A 47 -21.77 -17.98 11.51
C ALA A 47 -20.58 -17.66 10.58
N ARG A 48 -19.94 -18.70 10.01
CA ARG A 48 -18.80 -18.53 9.09
C ARG A 48 -19.17 -17.55 7.98
N ASN A 49 -18.44 -16.44 7.91
CA ASN A 49 -18.55 -15.45 6.84
C ASN A 49 -17.84 -15.99 5.60
N ASP A 50 -18.40 -17.04 4.98
CA ASP A 50 -17.95 -17.58 3.70
C ASP A 50 -18.36 -16.59 2.59
N LEU A 51 -17.56 -15.53 2.46
CA LEU A 51 -17.75 -14.49 1.45
C LEU A 51 -17.79 -15.11 0.05
N PRO A 52 -18.75 -14.74 -0.82
CA PRO A 52 -18.76 -15.21 -2.20
C PRO A 52 -17.49 -14.74 -2.90
N ALA A 53 -16.89 -15.62 -3.71
CA ALA A 53 -15.73 -15.25 -4.52
C ALA A 53 -16.12 -14.07 -5.44
N LEU A 54 -15.21 -13.12 -5.68
CA LEU A 54 -15.54 -11.95 -6.50
C LEU A 54 -15.99 -12.32 -7.93
N SER A 55 -15.63 -13.51 -8.43
CA SER A 55 -16.09 -14.07 -9.69
C SER A 55 -17.55 -14.56 -9.71
N GLN A 56 -18.18 -14.73 -8.53
CA GLN A 56 -19.55 -15.21 -8.37
C GLN A 56 -20.57 -14.09 -8.13
N ILE A 57 -20.10 -12.87 -7.82
CA ILE A 57 -20.97 -11.70 -7.62
C ILE A 57 -21.56 -11.27 -8.98
N PRO A 58 -22.88 -11.00 -9.07
CA PRO A 58 -23.53 -10.54 -10.29
C PRO A 58 -23.24 -9.04 -10.53
N TRP A 59 -22.02 -8.73 -10.96
CA TRP A 59 -21.58 -7.36 -11.23
C TRP A 59 -22.39 -6.65 -12.33
N PRO A 60 -22.56 -5.31 -12.25
CA PRO A 60 -23.23 -4.56 -13.30
C PRO A 60 -22.41 -4.54 -14.58
N LYS A 61 -23.10 -4.28 -15.70
CA LYS A 61 -22.46 -4.08 -17.01
C LYS A 61 -21.42 -2.96 -16.95
N GLY A 62 -20.25 -3.20 -17.54
CA GLY A 62 -19.12 -2.28 -17.52
C GLY A 62 -18.09 -2.56 -16.41
N THR A 63 -18.34 -3.58 -15.58
CA THR A 63 -17.37 -4.11 -14.63
C THR A 63 -16.31 -4.98 -15.32
N ALA A 64 -15.05 -4.82 -14.92
CA ALA A 64 -13.96 -5.73 -15.28
C ALA A 64 -13.47 -6.52 -14.08
N LEU A 65 -13.24 -7.82 -14.27
CA LEU A 65 -12.49 -8.66 -13.34
C LEU A 65 -11.10 -8.89 -13.97
N ILE A 66 -10.06 -8.50 -13.24
CA ILE A 66 -8.68 -8.45 -13.72
C ILE A 66 -7.83 -9.33 -12.78
N PRO A 67 -7.12 -10.35 -13.28
CA PRO A 67 -6.20 -11.13 -12.44
C PRO A 67 -5.02 -10.24 -12.01
N LEU A 68 -4.58 -10.39 -10.76
CA LEU A 68 -3.39 -9.71 -10.24
C LEU A 68 -2.28 -10.72 -9.89
N GLU A 69 -1.03 -10.34 -10.13
CA GLU A 69 0.15 -10.95 -9.52
C GLU A 69 0.50 -10.12 -8.27
N ASN A 70 0.51 -10.75 -7.10
CA ASN A 70 0.95 -10.11 -5.86
C ASN A 70 2.42 -10.49 -5.60
N VAL A 71 3.31 -9.52 -5.76
CA VAL A 71 4.75 -9.65 -5.55
C VAL A 71 5.10 -8.90 -4.26
N GLU A 72 5.01 -9.57 -3.11
CA GLU A 72 5.37 -8.97 -1.80
C GLU A 72 4.61 -7.68 -1.43
N GLY A 73 3.35 -7.58 -1.86
CA GLY A 73 2.53 -6.37 -1.70
C GLY A 73 2.52 -5.47 -2.93
N VAL A 74 3.43 -5.67 -3.90
CA VAL A 74 3.32 -5.02 -5.22
C VAL A 74 2.24 -5.73 -6.03
N LEU A 75 1.12 -5.05 -6.26
CA LEU A 75 -0.01 -5.59 -7.02
C LEU A 75 0.18 -5.27 -8.50
N LEU A 76 0.55 -6.27 -9.30
CA LEU A 76 0.79 -6.13 -10.74
C LEU A 76 -0.42 -6.64 -11.52
N ILE A 77 -0.92 -5.81 -12.46
CA ILE A 77 -2.06 -6.13 -13.32
C ILE A 77 -1.68 -6.04 -14.81
N PRO A 78 -2.28 -6.87 -15.69
CA PRO A 78 -2.12 -6.72 -17.13
C PRO A 78 -2.72 -5.41 -17.65
N ALA A 79 -1.94 -4.64 -18.40
CA ALA A 79 -2.38 -3.43 -19.07
C ALA A 79 -1.73 -3.29 -20.45
N ALA A 80 -2.32 -2.46 -21.31
CA ALA A 80 -1.74 -2.05 -22.59
C ALA A 80 -1.97 -0.56 -22.84
N PHE A 81 -1.07 0.07 -23.58
CA PHE A 81 -1.10 1.49 -23.91
C PHE A 81 -1.08 1.69 -25.43
N VAL A 82 -1.93 2.57 -25.95
CA VAL A 82 -1.91 2.91 -27.39
C VAL A 82 -1.34 4.32 -27.55
N GLY A 83 -0.17 4.39 -28.18
CA GLY A 83 0.44 5.65 -28.63
C GLY A 83 0.15 5.93 -30.11
N GLU A 84 0.52 7.11 -30.60
CA GLU A 84 0.27 7.55 -31.99
C GLU A 84 0.79 6.57 -33.05
N ALA A 85 1.86 5.82 -32.74
CA ALA A 85 2.47 4.83 -33.63
C ALA A 85 1.80 3.44 -33.64
N GLY A 86 0.71 3.22 -32.87
CA GLY A 86 -0.06 1.97 -32.86
C GLY A 86 0.75 0.71 -32.46
N ARG A 87 1.82 0.87 -31.69
CA ARG A 87 2.68 -0.24 -31.25
C ARG A 87 2.02 -1.01 -30.11
N ASP A 88 2.22 -2.33 -30.08
CA ASP A 88 1.93 -3.13 -28.90
C ASP A 88 2.86 -2.73 -27.75
N THR A 89 2.28 -2.55 -26.57
CA THR A 89 2.97 -2.20 -25.32
C THR A 89 2.43 -3.01 -24.14
N THR A 90 1.76 -4.13 -24.42
CA THR A 90 1.13 -4.99 -23.41
C THR A 90 2.15 -5.48 -22.38
N GLY A 91 1.82 -5.39 -21.10
CA GLY A 91 2.71 -5.76 -20.01
C GLY A 91 2.07 -5.54 -18.62
N LEU A 92 2.91 -5.43 -17.60
CA LEU A 92 2.47 -5.31 -16.20
C LEU A 92 2.47 -3.85 -15.73
N LEU A 93 1.39 -3.43 -15.08
CA LEU A 93 1.23 -2.14 -14.44
C LEU A 93 1.09 -2.36 -12.94
N ALA A 94 1.80 -1.62 -12.09
CA ALA A 94 1.61 -1.71 -10.64
C ALA A 94 0.41 -0.86 -10.22
N LEU A 95 -0.48 -1.39 -9.39
CA LEU A 95 -1.55 -0.62 -8.75
C LEU A 95 -0.97 0.15 -7.56
N ASP A 96 -1.12 1.48 -7.57
CA ASP A 96 -0.57 2.39 -6.56
C ASP A 96 -1.57 3.54 -6.37
N THR A 97 -2.58 3.34 -5.53
CA THR A 97 -3.57 4.39 -5.25
C THR A 97 -2.96 5.62 -4.57
N GLY A 98 -1.79 5.51 -3.94
CA GLY A 98 -1.06 6.64 -3.35
C GLY A 98 -0.48 7.61 -4.39
N ALA A 99 -0.06 7.10 -5.56
CA ALA A 99 0.55 7.87 -6.63
C ALA A 99 -0.33 8.99 -7.22
N GLY A 100 -1.64 8.95 -6.99
CA GLY A 100 -2.64 9.93 -7.49
C GLY A 100 -2.85 9.88 -9.01
N TYR A 101 -1.80 10.01 -9.81
CA TYR A 101 -1.87 10.00 -11.27
C TYR A 101 -1.26 8.73 -11.88
N LEU A 102 -1.60 8.46 -13.14
CA LEU A 102 -0.87 7.48 -13.94
C LEU A 102 0.59 7.93 -14.09
N ALA A 103 1.54 7.09 -13.70
CA ALA A 103 2.96 7.32 -13.90
C ALA A 103 3.53 6.22 -14.81
N LEU A 104 4.33 6.56 -15.81
CA LEU A 104 4.91 5.60 -16.75
C LEU A 104 6.44 5.65 -16.74
N ASP A 105 7.06 4.52 -17.06
CA ASP A 105 8.49 4.51 -17.35
C ASP A 105 8.82 5.46 -18.51
N THR A 106 9.92 6.20 -18.38
CA THR A 106 10.27 7.26 -19.33
C THR A 106 10.74 6.72 -20.69
N ARG A 107 11.15 5.45 -20.81
CA ARG A 107 11.40 4.79 -22.10
C ARG A 107 10.06 4.43 -22.76
N LEU A 108 9.08 3.91 -22.01
CA LEU A 108 7.72 3.68 -22.50
C LEU A 108 7.02 4.98 -22.94
N ALA A 109 7.07 6.04 -22.13
CA ALA A 109 6.47 7.34 -22.45
C ALA A 109 7.03 7.95 -23.76
N ARG A 110 8.30 7.70 -24.08
CA ARG A 110 8.90 8.05 -25.38
C ARG A 110 8.38 7.16 -26.52
N VAL A 111 8.26 5.84 -26.31
CA VAL A 111 7.70 4.91 -27.31
C VAL A 111 6.24 5.23 -27.66
N LEU A 112 5.46 5.68 -26.67
CA LEU A 112 4.07 6.13 -26.84
C LEU A 112 3.94 7.52 -27.49
N GLY A 113 5.04 8.26 -27.61
CA GLY A 113 5.04 9.62 -28.16
C GLY A 113 4.45 10.67 -27.22
N ILE A 114 4.50 10.48 -25.89
CA ILE A 114 3.94 11.44 -24.93
C ILE A 114 5.01 12.24 -24.15
N ALA A 115 6.27 11.86 -24.26
CA ALA A 115 7.42 12.54 -23.66
C ALA A 115 8.40 13.03 -24.75
N ASP A 116 8.80 14.30 -24.65
CA ASP A 116 9.60 14.98 -25.69
C ASP A 116 11.11 14.94 -25.42
N SER A 117 11.55 14.69 -24.18
CA SER A 117 12.98 14.76 -23.81
C SER A 117 13.76 13.48 -24.12
N THR A 118 14.93 13.62 -24.74
CA THR A 118 15.87 12.51 -24.99
C THR A 118 16.71 12.11 -23.77
N GLU A 119 16.83 13.00 -22.79
CA GLU A 119 17.60 12.79 -21.54
C GLU A 119 16.98 11.70 -20.66
N GLU A 120 17.80 10.91 -19.97
CA GLU A 120 17.33 10.09 -18.85
C GLU A 120 16.99 11.02 -17.67
N PRO A 121 15.80 10.90 -17.05
CA PRO A 121 15.33 11.89 -16.11
C PRO A 121 15.97 11.72 -14.72
N ALA A 122 16.45 12.82 -14.16
CA ALA A 122 16.61 12.91 -12.71
C ALA A 122 15.23 13.09 -12.06
N GLY A 123 14.63 11.99 -11.62
CA GLY A 123 13.36 11.97 -10.89
C GLY A 123 12.10 12.04 -11.77
N VAL A 124 11.01 12.53 -11.17
CA VAL A 124 9.66 12.49 -11.74
C VAL A 124 9.37 13.76 -12.55
N ARG A 125 8.72 13.62 -13.71
CA ARG A 125 8.32 14.74 -14.59
C ARG A 125 6.87 14.58 -15.06
N LEU A 126 6.27 15.66 -15.57
CA LEU A 126 5.03 15.59 -16.33
C LEU A 126 5.31 15.20 -17.78
N ALA A 127 4.51 14.31 -18.34
CA ALA A 127 4.46 14.05 -19.77
C ALA A 127 4.05 15.34 -20.52
N ALA A 128 4.56 15.51 -21.74
CA ALA A 128 4.29 16.69 -22.56
C ALA A 128 2.88 16.67 -23.18
N ARG A 129 2.34 15.47 -23.41
CA ARG A 129 1.06 15.22 -24.06
C ARG A 129 0.22 14.22 -23.24
N PRO A 130 -1.14 14.28 -23.33
CA PRO A 130 -2.00 13.22 -22.81
C PRO A 130 -1.68 11.87 -23.44
N LEU A 131 -1.87 10.79 -22.68
CA LEU A 131 -1.86 9.43 -23.22
C LEU A 131 -3.13 9.20 -24.05
N PRO A 132 -3.06 8.77 -25.32
CA PRO A 132 -4.24 8.54 -26.14
C PRO A 132 -5.18 7.47 -25.57
N GLU A 133 -4.64 6.31 -25.16
CA GLU A 133 -5.43 5.20 -24.61
C GLU A 133 -4.62 4.38 -23.58
N LEU A 134 -5.25 4.03 -22.46
CA LEU A 134 -4.86 2.97 -21.53
C LEU A 134 -5.96 1.90 -21.57
N ARG A 135 -5.57 0.62 -21.63
CA ARG A 135 -6.46 -0.55 -21.58
C ARG A 135 -6.15 -1.38 -20.34
N ILE A 136 -7.16 -1.71 -19.56
CA ILE A 136 -7.05 -2.65 -18.42
C ILE A 136 -8.19 -3.67 -18.53
N GLY A 137 -7.84 -4.90 -18.91
CA GLY A 137 -8.83 -5.90 -19.31
C GLY A 137 -9.75 -5.37 -20.43
N PRO A 138 -11.08 -5.39 -20.26
CA PRO A 138 -12.05 -4.85 -21.22
C PRO A 138 -12.31 -3.33 -21.07
N ILE A 139 -11.70 -2.63 -20.11
CA ILE A 139 -11.91 -1.19 -19.91
C ILE A 139 -10.87 -0.40 -20.70
N GLU A 140 -11.34 0.62 -21.41
CA GLU A 140 -10.55 1.57 -22.18
C GLU A 140 -10.67 2.98 -21.56
N PHE A 141 -9.54 3.61 -21.27
CA PHE A 141 -9.44 4.96 -20.72
C PHE A 141 -8.80 5.88 -21.77
N SER A 142 -9.59 6.80 -22.32
CA SER A 142 -9.15 7.68 -23.42
C SER A 142 -8.62 9.04 -22.94
N ARG A 143 -7.54 9.52 -23.56
CA ARG A 143 -6.93 10.85 -23.31
C ARG A 143 -6.53 11.07 -21.83
N VAL A 144 -5.94 10.07 -21.19
CA VAL A 144 -5.52 10.14 -19.78
C VAL A 144 -4.52 11.27 -19.58
N SER A 145 -4.81 12.17 -18.62
CA SER A 145 -4.00 13.35 -18.31
C SER A 145 -4.32 13.88 -16.90
N PRO A 146 -3.34 14.36 -16.12
CA PRO A 146 -1.91 14.33 -16.42
C PRO A 146 -1.36 12.90 -16.38
N VAL A 147 -0.25 12.68 -17.09
CA VAL A 147 0.58 11.49 -16.97
C VAL A 147 1.94 11.93 -16.45
N LEU A 148 2.49 11.18 -15.50
CA LEU A 148 3.82 11.39 -14.97
C LEU A 148 4.80 10.42 -15.61
N THR A 149 6.07 10.80 -15.66
CA THR A 149 7.17 9.96 -16.18
C THR A 149 8.26 9.84 -15.14
N PHE A 150 8.74 8.64 -14.90
CA PHE A 150 9.80 8.34 -13.92
C PHE A 150 10.80 7.31 -14.48
N ASP A 151 11.83 6.97 -13.70
CA ASP A 151 12.73 5.86 -14.00
C ASP A 151 12.14 4.55 -13.43
N GLY A 152 11.67 3.66 -14.32
CA GLY A 152 11.08 2.37 -13.93
C GLY A 152 12.05 1.39 -13.25
N GLU A 153 13.36 1.64 -13.32
CA GLU A 153 14.38 0.75 -12.75
C GLU A 153 14.18 0.51 -11.25
N ILE A 154 13.70 1.49 -10.49
CA ILE A 154 13.52 1.35 -9.04
C ILE A 154 12.48 0.27 -8.67
N VAL A 155 11.40 0.13 -9.45
CA VAL A 155 10.40 -0.94 -9.28
C VAL A 155 10.95 -2.28 -9.81
N ARG A 156 11.78 -2.24 -10.87
CA ARG A 156 12.38 -3.45 -11.45
C ARG A 156 13.40 -4.11 -10.51
N ARG A 157 14.23 -3.35 -9.80
CA ARG A 157 15.28 -3.85 -8.87
C ARG A 157 14.73 -4.71 -7.73
N VAL A 158 13.48 -4.46 -7.35
CA VAL A 158 12.81 -5.00 -6.17
C VAL A 158 11.76 -6.08 -6.52
N THR A 159 11.14 -6.01 -7.70
CA THR A 159 10.18 -7.01 -8.19
C THR A 159 10.76 -8.05 -9.13
N ASP A 160 11.87 -7.75 -9.82
CA ASP A 160 12.38 -8.52 -10.97
C ASP A 160 11.33 -8.68 -12.10
N ARG A 161 10.45 -7.67 -12.24
CA ARG A 161 9.40 -7.59 -13.27
C ARG A 161 9.58 -6.35 -14.15
N PRO A 162 9.33 -6.45 -15.47
CA PRO A 162 9.29 -5.30 -16.36
C PRO A 162 7.96 -4.55 -16.16
N VAL A 163 7.92 -3.64 -15.18
CA VAL A 163 6.75 -2.82 -14.88
C VAL A 163 6.71 -1.61 -15.81
N LEU A 164 5.58 -1.42 -16.49
CA LEU A 164 5.31 -0.33 -17.43
C LEU A 164 5.14 1.03 -16.73
N GLY A 165 4.67 1.01 -15.48
CA GLY A 165 4.35 2.19 -14.70
C GLY A 165 3.56 1.89 -13.42
N LEU A 166 2.99 2.93 -12.83
CA LEU A 166 2.11 2.90 -11.66
C LEU A 166 0.73 3.46 -12.03
N LEU A 167 -0.33 2.80 -11.58
CA LEU A 167 -1.72 3.20 -11.74
C LEU A 167 -2.19 3.95 -10.48
N GLY A 168 -2.14 5.28 -10.54
CA GLY A 168 -2.72 6.19 -9.56
C GLY A 168 -4.24 6.06 -9.40
N GLN A 169 -4.78 6.75 -8.39
CA GLN A 169 -6.21 6.81 -8.11
C GLN A 169 -7.02 7.50 -9.24
N ARG A 170 -6.47 8.52 -9.93
CA ARG A 170 -7.26 9.39 -10.81
C ARG A 170 -7.89 8.69 -12.02
N PRO A 171 -7.23 7.78 -12.74
CA PRO A 171 -7.91 6.97 -13.77
C PRO A 171 -9.04 6.10 -13.22
N LEU A 172 -9.14 5.91 -11.89
CA LEU A 172 -10.13 5.08 -11.21
C LEU A 172 -11.19 5.92 -10.46
N GLU A 173 -11.17 7.26 -10.57
CA GLU A 173 -12.04 8.15 -9.78
C GLU A 173 -13.54 8.00 -10.08
N ASP A 174 -13.89 7.42 -11.23
CA ASP A 174 -15.25 7.06 -11.65
C ASP A 174 -15.63 5.59 -11.38
N ARG A 175 -14.83 4.86 -10.59
CA ARG A 175 -14.99 3.42 -10.31
C ARG A 175 -15.20 3.12 -8.83
N VAL A 176 -15.71 1.92 -8.59
CA VAL A 176 -15.49 1.19 -7.34
C VAL A 176 -14.37 0.16 -7.60
N VAL A 177 -13.31 0.25 -6.79
CA VAL A 177 -12.11 -0.60 -6.92
C VAL A 177 -12.14 -1.65 -5.83
N TRP A 178 -12.29 -2.93 -6.18
CA TRP A 178 -12.18 -4.03 -5.22
C TRP A 178 -10.87 -4.78 -5.38
N ILE A 179 -10.25 -5.15 -4.26
CA ILE A 179 -9.05 -5.98 -4.22
C ILE A 179 -9.33 -7.18 -3.30
N ASP A 180 -9.37 -8.37 -3.90
CA ASP A 180 -9.26 -9.61 -3.14
C ASP A 180 -7.86 -10.18 -3.33
N TYR A 181 -7.04 -10.01 -2.29
CA TYR A 181 -5.67 -10.51 -2.26
C TYR A 181 -5.60 -12.05 -2.28
N ARG A 182 -6.63 -12.73 -1.76
CA ARG A 182 -6.70 -14.19 -1.63
C ARG A 182 -7.00 -14.85 -2.95
N GLU A 183 -8.06 -14.40 -3.60
CA GLU A 183 -8.49 -14.84 -4.92
C GLU A 183 -7.60 -14.26 -6.04
N ARG A 184 -6.78 -13.25 -5.72
CA ARG A 184 -5.89 -12.53 -6.65
C ARG A 184 -6.67 -11.91 -7.80
N VAL A 185 -7.73 -11.17 -7.45
CA VAL A 185 -8.59 -10.46 -8.40
C VAL A 185 -8.73 -8.99 -7.99
N LEU A 186 -8.49 -8.12 -8.96
CA LEU A 186 -8.91 -6.72 -8.97
C LEU A 186 -10.26 -6.63 -9.70
N VAL A 187 -11.25 -5.96 -9.12
CA VAL A 187 -12.51 -5.64 -9.81
C VAL A 187 -12.63 -4.13 -9.96
N LEU A 188 -12.89 -3.68 -11.20
CA LEU A 188 -13.15 -2.29 -11.53
C LEU A 188 -14.61 -2.16 -11.97
N ALA A 189 -15.51 -1.93 -11.00
CA ALA A 189 -16.93 -1.71 -11.25
C ALA A 189 -17.22 -0.22 -11.52
N PRO A 190 -18.28 0.13 -12.28
CA PRO A 190 -18.72 1.52 -12.43
C PRO A 190 -19.03 2.17 -11.07
N GLY A 191 -18.60 3.40 -10.87
CA GLY A 191 -18.92 4.22 -9.71
C GLY A 191 -20.40 4.61 -9.70
N GLY A 192 -20.95 4.82 -8.49
CA GLY A 192 -22.35 5.18 -8.33
C GLY A 192 -23.31 4.09 -8.82
N MET A 193 -23.10 2.84 -8.41
CA MET A 193 -24.03 1.73 -8.70
C MET A 193 -25.44 2.07 -8.18
N ALA A 194 -26.27 2.62 -9.07
CA ALA A 194 -27.69 2.69 -8.84
C ALA A 194 -28.23 1.26 -8.88
N ALA A 195 -28.89 0.84 -7.79
CA ALA A 195 -29.98 -0.12 -7.95
C ALA A 195 -30.93 0.45 -9.01
N GLU A 196 -31.49 -0.42 -9.87
CA GLU A 196 -32.55 0.03 -10.78
C GLU A 196 -33.62 0.75 -9.95
N PRO A 197 -34.12 1.93 -10.40
CA PRO A 197 -34.97 2.76 -9.57
C PRO A 197 -36.30 2.04 -9.31
N ASP A 198 -36.41 1.46 -8.11
CA ASP A 198 -37.66 0.91 -7.61
C ASP A 198 -38.64 2.07 -7.46
N ALA A 199 -39.72 2.01 -8.24
CA ALA A 199 -40.51 3.18 -8.61
C ALA A 199 -41.54 3.58 -7.56
N ASP A 200 -41.14 3.63 -6.28
CA ASP A 200 -41.99 4.12 -5.20
C ASP A 200 -41.18 4.56 -3.96
N ARG A 201 -40.92 5.87 -3.82
CA ARG A 201 -40.63 6.61 -2.56
C ARG A 201 -40.33 8.10 -2.76
N ASP A 202 -41.22 8.80 -3.48
CA ASP A 202 -41.36 10.26 -3.28
C ASP A 202 -42.33 10.49 -2.10
N ARG A 203 -41.77 10.89 -0.94
CA ARG A 203 -42.37 11.60 0.22
C ARG A 203 -41.77 11.16 1.54
N ALA A 204 -40.84 11.95 2.06
CA ALA A 204 -40.87 12.47 3.44
C ALA A 204 -39.79 13.55 3.62
N ASP A 205 -39.91 14.31 4.72
CA ASP A 205 -38.81 15.02 5.38
C ASP A 205 -38.25 16.28 4.67
N ALA A 206 -39.16 17.23 4.41
CA ALA A 206 -38.84 18.63 4.62
C ALA A 206 -39.20 19.01 6.07
N GLU A 207 -38.19 19.29 6.91
CA GLU A 207 -38.17 20.36 7.94
C GLU A 207 -36.89 20.25 8.81
N HIS A 208 -36.24 21.39 9.04
CA HIS A 208 -35.03 21.51 9.87
C HIS A 208 -35.08 22.84 10.63
N PRO A 209 -35.08 22.87 11.98
CA PRO A 209 -34.89 24.09 12.75
C PRO A 209 -33.41 24.29 13.11
N ALA A 210 -32.96 25.55 13.12
CA ALA A 210 -31.57 25.92 13.38
C ALA A 210 -31.19 25.86 14.88
N LEU A 211 -29.90 25.60 15.15
CA LEU A 211 -29.30 25.67 16.49
C LEU A 211 -28.32 26.84 16.62
N ALA A 212 -28.30 27.46 17.80
CA ALA A 212 -27.46 28.60 18.15
C ALA A 212 -26.10 28.17 18.76
N PRO A 213 -25.07 29.04 18.77
CA PRO A 213 -23.70 28.62 19.05
C PRO A 213 -23.28 28.71 20.53
N GLY A 214 -22.31 27.88 20.91
CA GLY A 214 -21.38 28.17 22.01
C GLY A 214 -21.38 27.15 23.17
N THR A 215 -20.28 26.40 23.29
CA THR A 215 -19.56 26.17 24.57
C THR A 215 -18.26 25.42 24.29
N GLU A 216 -17.14 25.96 24.77
CA GLU A 216 -15.85 25.26 24.83
C GLU A 216 -15.97 24.04 25.77
N ARG A 217 -15.26 22.95 25.48
CA ARG A 217 -15.17 21.80 26.38
C ARG A 217 -13.74 21.31 26.56
N ASP A 218 -13.48 20.91 27.79
CA ASP A 218 -12.18 20.56 28.37
C ASP A 218 -11.73 19.14 27.96
N HIS A 219 -10.42 18.88 27.98
CA HIS A 219 -9.82 17.65 27.47
C HIS A 219 -9.49 16.65 28.59
N THR A 220 -10.43 15.77 28.93
CA THR A 220 -10.15 14.50 29.63
C THR A 220 -11.10 13.41 29.15
N ASP A 221 -10.57 12.18 29.02
CA ASP A 221 -11.20 10.97 28.46
C ASP A 221 -11.55 11.08 26.96
N ALA A 222 -10.67 10.52 26.13
CA ALA A 222 -10.80 10.55 24.67
C ALA A 222 -11.87 9.56 24.17
N GLU A 223 -13.13 9.97 24.25
CA GLU A 223 -14.20 9.44 23.41
C GLU A 223 -13.75 9.43 21.93
N HIS A 224 -14.10 8.38 21.18
CA HIS A 224 -13.86 8.34 19.73
C HIS A 224 -14.46 9.60 19.09
N PRO A 225 -13.72 10.35 18.24
CA PRO A 225 -14.32 11.43 17.50
C PRO A 225 -15.44 10.86 16.64
N ALA A 226 -16.67 11.25 16.93
CA ALA A 226 -17.83 10.83 16.15
C ALA A 226 -17.63 11.31 14.71
N LEU A 227 -17.86 10.41 13.75
CA LEU A 227 -17.77 10.72 12.33
C LEU A 227 -18.76 11.83 11.95
N ALA A 228 -18.43 12.58 10.91
CA ALA A 228 -19.28 13.66 10.45
C ALA A 228 -20.60 13.10 9.85
N PRO A 229 -21.75 13.78 9.99
CA PRO A 229 -23.03 13.25 9.52
C PRO A 229 -23.10 12.94 8.00
N ASP A 230 -22.28 13.63 7.21
CA ASP A 230 -22.12 13.41 5.76
C ASP A 230 -21.27 12.17 5.45
N GLU A 231 -20.27 11.85 6.25
CA GLU A 231 -19.47 10.62 6.14
C GLU A 231 -20.34 9.37 6.37
N GLU A 232 -21.18 9.39 7.40
CA GLU A 232 -22.16 8.32 7.60
C GLU A 232 -23.20 8.23 6.47
N ALA A 233 -23.61 9.37 5.91
CA ALA A 233 -24.55 9.40 4.79
C ALA A 233 -23.92 8.77 3.54
N GLY A 234 -22.65 9.09 3.25
CA GLY A 234 -21.86 8.47 2.19
C GLY A 234 -21.77 6.95 2.37
N ALA A 235 -21.47 6.47 3.58
CA ALA A 235 -21.45 5.04 3.88
C ALA A 235 -22.81 4.34 3.71
N ARG A 236 -23.91 4.99 4.10
CA ARG A 236 -25.27 4.45 3.88
C ARG A 236 -25.62 4.37 2.38
N LEU A 237 -25.22 5.36 1.58
CA LEU A 237 -25.43 5.36 0.13
C LEU A 237 -24.57 4.30 -0.55
N SER A 238 -23.27 4.25 -0.23
CA SER A 238 -22.34 3.24 -0.73
C SER A 238 -22.81 1.82 -0.41
N ARG A 239 -23.25 1.53 0.83
CA ARG A 239 -23.75 0.19 1.19
C ARG A 239 -24.99 -0.22 0.39
N ARG A 240 -25.90 0.72 0.10
CA ARG A 240 -27.07 0.46 -0.77
C ARG A 240 -26.67 0.22 -2.21
N ALA A 241 -25.66 0.93 -2.71
CA ALA A 241 -25.13 0.79 -4.06
C ALA A 241 -24.38 -0.54 -4.26
N LEU A 242 -23.56 -0.95 -3.28
CA LEU A 242 -22.74 -2.16 -3.35
C LEU A 242 -23.52 -3.44 -2.99
N GLY A 243 -24.57 -3.34 -2.17
CA GLY A 243 -25.50 -4.44 -1.87
C GLY A 243 -24.79 -5.72 -1.43
N ASP A 244 -25.17 -6.84 -2.05
CA ASP A 244 -24.68 -8.19 -1.75
C ASP A 244 -23.20 -8.41 -2.09
N ALA A 245 -22.52 -7.46 -2.73
CA ALA A 245 -21.07 -7.54 -2.91
C ALA A 245 -20.33 -7.40 -1.56
N LEU A 246 -20.91 -6.68 -0.60
CA LEU A 246 -20.38 -6.51 0.76
C LEU A 246 -20.84 -7.65 1.68
N GLY A 247 -19.90 -8.22 2.44
CA GLY A 247 -20.25 -9.07 3.58
C GLY A 247 -21.09 -8.33 4.62
N ALA A 248 -21.85 -9.10 5.40
CA ALA A 248 -22.67 -8.58 6.49
C ALA A 248 -21.82 -7.81 7.53
N ASN A 249 -20.59 -8.27 7.75
CA ASN A 249 -19.63 -7.68 8.69
C ASN A 249 -18.67 -6.65 8.04
N ALA A 250 -18.85 -6.30 6.76
CA ALA A 250 -18.00 -5.31 6.11
C ALA A 250 -18.23 -3.92 6.71
N VAL A 251 -17.15 -3.26 7.13
CA VAL A 251 -17.22 -1.96 7.83
C VAL A 251 -16.70 -0.84 6.95
N ALA A 252 -17.40 0.30 7.00
CA ALA A 252 -17.07 1.50 6.27
C ALA A 252 -16.09 2.38 7.05
N VAL A 253 -14.92 2.61 6.46
CA VAL A 253 -13.97 3.66 6.84
C VAL A 253 -14.14 4.82 5.86
N PRO A 254 -14.74 5.95 6.28
CA PRO A 254 -14.75 7.17 5.47
C PRO A 254 -13.33 7.68 5.24
N PHE A 255 -13.10 8.37 4.11
CA PHE A 255 -11.82 9.02 3.86
C PHE A 255 -11.99 10.44 3.30
N ARG A 256 -11.01 11.30 3.61
CA ARG A 256 -10.90 12.64 3.02
C ARG A 256 -10.11 12.55 1.73
N MET A 257 -10.57 13.19 0.66
CA MET A 257 -9.84 13.25 -0.62
C MET A 257 -9.23 14.63 -0.79
N VAL A 258 -7.92 14.70 -0.97
CA VAL A 258 -7.12 15.94 -0.85
C VAL A 258 -6.02 16.03 -1.91
N GLY A 259 -5.50 17.24 -2.13
CA GLY A 259 -4.37 17.50 -3.02
C GLY A 259 -4.61 17.00 -4.46
N ASP A 260 -3.81 16.03 -4.86
CA ASP A 260 -3.82 15.37 -6.17
C ASP A 260 -4.73 14.12 -6.25
N GLY A 261 -5.49 13.82 -5.18
CA GLY A 261 -6.41 12.68 -5.11
C GLY A 261 -6.07 11.66 -4.01
N LYS A 262 -5.17 12.03 -3.07
CA LYS A 262 -4.80 11.19 -1.92
C LYS A 262 -6.00 10.95 -1.02
N MET A 263 -6.15 9.72 -0.57
CA MET A 263 -7.16 9.28 0.40
C MET A 263 -6.53 9.34 1.80
N LEU A 264 -7.04 10.20 2.67
CA LEU A 264 -6.58 10.33 4.05
C LEU A 264 -7.60 9.70 5.01
N VAL A 265 -7.07 8.93 5.95
CA VAL A 265 -7.81 8.37 7.09
C VAL A 265 -7.10 8.73 8.38
N GLU A 266 -7.87 8.89 9.44
CA GLU A 266 -7.33 9.02 10.79
C GLU A 266 -7.01 7.62 11.34
N ALA A 267 -5.97 7.50 12.17
CA ALA A 267 -5.58 6.26 12.83
C ALA A 267 -5.02 6.52 14.22
N ARG A 268 -5.01 5.47 15.06
CA ARG A 268 -4.35 5.48 16.38
C ARG A 268 -3.56 4.20 16.57
N VAL A 269 -2.48 4.31 17.32
CA VAL A 269 -1.58 3.18 17.66
C VAL A 269 -1.55 3.00 19.17
N SER A 270 -1.34 1.77 19.65
CA SER A 270 -1.37 1.47 21.09
C SER A 270 0.03 1.43 21.72
N ALA A 271 0.08 1.71 23.02
CA ALA A 271 1.26 1.43 23.84
C ALA A 271 1.65 -0.08 23.84
N PRO A 272 2.89 -0.43 24.20
CA PRO A 272 3.38 -1.82 24.22
C PRO A 272 2.51 -2.78 25.06
N ASP A 273 1.96 -2.28 26.15
CA ASP A 273 1.04 -2.98 27.06
C ASP A 273 -0.44 -2.93 26.62
N SER A 274 -0.72 -2.30 25.47
CA SER A 274 -2.05 -1.98 24.96
C SER A 274 -2.94 -1.14 25.90
N SER A 275 -2.41 -0.54 26.98
CA SER A 275 -3.22 0.15 28.00
C SER A 275 -3.77 1.51 27.57
N ARG A 276 -3.09 2.16 26.62
CA ARG A 276 -3.43 3.50 26.10
C ARG A 276 -3.23 3.59 24.59
N TRP A 277 -3.93 4.52 23.97
CA TRP A 277 -3.80 4.91 22.57
C TRP A 277 -2.94 6.17 22.40
N SER A 278 -2.50 6.43 21.18
CA SER A 278 -1.86 7.69 20.77
C SER A 278 -2.87 8.82 20.60
N ALA A 279 -2.39 10.03 20.34
CA ALA A 279 -3.17 11.02 19.60
C ALA A 279 -3.56 10.48 18.20
N SER A 280 -4.48 11.16 17.51
CA SER A 280 -4.80 10.82 16.11
C SER A 280 -3.56 11.02 15.22
N LEU A 281 -3.43 10.16 14.22
CA LEU A 281 -2.41 10.18 13.18
C LEU A 281 -3.12 10.23 11.83
N THR A 282 -2.75 11.18 10.97
CA THR A 282 -3.33 11.33 9.64
C THR A 282 -2.51 10.52 8.62
N LEU A 283 -3.07 9.42 8.11
CA LEU A 283 -2.38 8.48 7.21
C LEU A 283 -2.95 8.53 5.79
N ILE A 284 -2.08 8.45 4.78
CA ILE A 284 -2.51 8.21 3.38
C ILE A 284 -2.78 6.72 3.18
N VAL A 285 -3.94 6.34 2.66
CA VAL A 285 -4.24 4.96 2.25
C VAL A 285 -3.56 4.65 0.93
N ASP A 286 -2.60 3.72 0.95
CA ASP A 286 -1.75 3.43 -0.19
C ASP A 286 -1.67 1.92 -0.48
N THR A 287 -2.16 1.52 -1.65
CA THR A 287 -2.05 0.14 -2.15
C THR A 287 -0.69 -0.17 -2.79
N GLY A 288 0.12 0.85 -3.09
CA GLY A 288 1.49 0.69 -3.60
C GLY A 288 2.51 0.37 -2.50
N ALA A 289 2.31 0.87 -1.27
CA ALA A 289 3.18 0.59 -0.13
C ALA A 289 3.03 -0.86 0.37
N THR A 290 4.11 -1.64 0.32
CA THR A 290 4.15 -3.02 0.85
C THR A 290 3.96 -3.10 2.37
N ARG A 291 4.17 -1.97 3.08
CA ARG A 291 4.05 -1.80 4.52
C ARG A 291 3.35 -0.50 4.83
N SER A 292 2.55 -0.49 5.90
CA SER A 292 2.23 0.75 6.60
C SER A 292 3.50 1.44 7.09
N VAL A 293 3.48 2.77 7.07
CA VAL A 293 4.57 3.68 7.41
C VAL A 293 4.14 4.60 8.52
N LEU A 294 5.06 4.93 9.43
CA LEU A 294 4.96 6.11 10.28
C LEU A 294 6.27 6.90 10.18
N PHE A 295 6.20 8.23 10.17
CA PHE A 295 7.39 9.07 10.16
C PHE A 295 7.93 9.26 11.58
N GLU A 296 9.26 9.23 11.72
CA GLU A 296 9.95 9.33 13.01
C GLU A 296 9.61 10.65 13.74
N GLU A 297 9.46 11.74 12.97
CA GLU A 297 9.05 13.06 13.45
C GLU A 297 7.59 13.08 13.97
N ALA A 298 6.68 12.34 13.32
CA ALA A 298 5.29 12.20 13.74
C ALA A 298 5.18 11.36 15.02
N LEU A 299 5.92 10.25 15.11
CA LEU A 299 5.99 9.44 16.33
C LEU A 299 6.53 10.24 17.52
N ALA A 300 7.59 11.02 17.33
CA ALA A 300 8.14 11.88 18.39
C ALA A 300 7.13 12.94 18.90
N THR A 301 6.18 13.36 18.04
CA THR A 301 5.16 14.37 18.37
C THR A 301 3.91 13.75 19.01
N HIS A 302 3.43 12.62 18.48
CA HIS A 302 2.11 12.07 18.78
C HIS A 302 2.13 10.75 19.61
N VAL A 303 3.31 10.12 19.74
CA VAL A 303 3.47 8.76 20.28
C VAL A 303 4.67 8.67 21.23
N GLY A 304 4.56 9.25 22.43
CA GLY A 304 5.61 9.30 23.47
C GLY A 304 6.03 7.96 24.10
N TYR A 305 5.86 6.84 23.39
CA TYR A 305 6.25 5.49 23.77
C TYR A 305 6.70 4.62 22.57
N ALA A 306 6.86 5.19 21.37
CA ALA A 306 7.25 4.46 20.17
C ALA A 306 8.61 3.73 20.29
N ASP A 307 9.52 4.23 21.13
CA ASP A 307 10.84 3.61 21.39
C ASP A 307 10.76 2.35 22.25
N GLN A 308 9.60 2.08 22.87
CA GLN A 308 9.37 0.91 23.72
C GLN A 308 8.83 -0.29 22.93
N TRP A 309 8.42 -0.10 21.66
CA TRP A 309 7.99 -1.20 20.80
C TRP A 309 9.17 -2.09 20.38
N PRO A 310 8.96 -3.40 20.20
CA PRO A 310 9.94 -4.27 19.55
C PRO A 310 10.35 -3.68 18.20
N SER A 311 11.66 -3.61 17.93
CA SER A 311 12.16 -2.98 16.71
C SER A 311 13.40 -3.65 16.13
N MET A 312 13.49 -3.59 14.81
CA MET A 312 14.61 -4.05 14.00
C MET A 312 15.21 -2.85 13.25
N ARG A 313 16.53 -2.67 13.35
CA ARG A 313 17.28 -1.55 12.75
C ARG A 313 18.31 -2.05 11.74
N GLY A 314 18.95 -1.13 11.02
CA GLY A 314 19.87 -1.46 9.92
C GLY A 314 19.15 -1.81 8.62
N LEU A 315 17.92 -1.30 8.42
CA LEU A 315 17.17 -1.45 7.17
C LEU A 315 17.35 -0.20 6.30
N SER A 316 17.25 -0.36 4.99
CA SER A 316 17.27 0.76 4.04
C SER A 316 15.97 0.80 3.25
N ALA A 317 15.32 1.96 3.20
CA ALA A 317 14.18 2.20 2.33
C ALA A 317 14.65 2.92 1.05
N PRO A 318 14.53 2.32 -0.14
CA PRO A 318 14.80 3.01 -1.39
C PRO A 318 13.70 4.04 -1.65
N THR A 319 14.05 5.32 -1.67
CA THR A 319 13.12 6.40 -2.02
C THR A 319 13.51 7.06 -3.34
N LEU A 320 12.61 7.86 -3.91
CA LEU A 320 12.88 8.65 -5.12
C LEU A 320 13.94 9.76 -4.94
N ILE A 321 14.35 10.06 -3.70
CA ILE A 321 15.42 11.02 -3.37
C ILE A 321 16.68 10.28 -2.86
N GLY A 322 16.77 8.97 -3.10
CA GLY A 322 17.86 8.10 -2.62
C GLY A 322 17.42 7.21 -1.46
N THR A 323 18.36 6.58 -0.76
CA THR A 323 18.07 5.68 0.35
C THR A 323 17.86 6.43 1.66
N SER A 324 16.80 6.11 2.41
CA SER A 324 16.60 6.53 3.80
C SER A 324 16.88 5.39 4.77
N ASP A 325 17.43 5.70 5.94
CA ASP A 325 17.51 4.75 7.04
C ASP A 325 16.10 4.42 7.54
N ALA A 326 15.85 3.13 7.76
CA ALA A 326 14.57 2.62 8.22
C ALA A 326 14.75 1.68 9.42
N ARG A 327 13.71 1.63 10.26
CA ARG A 327 13.51 0.59 11.27
C ARG A 327 12.15 -0.05 11.07
N MET A 328 12.03 -1.35 11.31
CA MET A 328 10.73 -2.01 11.43
C MET A 328 10.34 -2.02 12.91
N VAL A 329 9.09 -1.73 13.23
CA VAL A 329 8.55 -1.80 14.60
C VAL A 329 7.31 -2.66 14.63
N ARG A 330 7.13 -3.48 15.68
CA ARG A 330 5.86 -4.20 15.90
C ARG A 330 4.96 -3.37 16.80
N ILE A 331 3.86 -2.87 16.25
CA ILE A 331 2.84 -2.14 16.99
C ILE A 331 1.78 -3.14 17.49
N PRO A 332 1.46 -3.19 18.79
CA PRO A 332 0.53 -4.19 19.31
C PRO A 332 -0.89 -4.06 18.75
N ARG A 333 -1.36 -2.83 18.52
CA ARG A 333 -2.64 -2.53 17.86
C ARG A 333 -2.58 -1.22 17.07
N LEU A 334 -3.13 -1.24 15.85
CA LEU A 334 -3.46 -0.06 15.05
C LEU A 334 -4.98 -0.06 14.84
N ALA A 335 -5.62 1.05 15.18
CA ALA A 335 -7.06 1.26 15.03
C ALA A 335 -7.35 2.39 14.02
N VAL A 336 -8.36 2.21 13.19
CA VAL A 336 -8.87 3.19 12.21
C VAL A 336 -10.35 3.45 12.52
N PRO A 337 -10.80 4.70 12.77
CA PRO A 337 -12.20 5.01 13.01
C PRO A 337 -13.09 4.58 11.83
N ALA A 338 -14.31 4.17 12.14
CA ALA A 338 -15.22 3.60 11.16
C ALA A 338 -16.69 3.84 11.54
N VAL A 339 -17.60 3.71 10.58
CA VAL A 339 -19.04 3.90 10.83
C VAL A 339 -19.54 2.84 11.83
N GLY A 340 -19.95 3.32 13.01
CA GLY A 340 -20.37 2.48 14.14
C GLY A 340 -19.25 2.08 15.12
N GLY A 341 -17.99 2.52 14.95
CA GLY A 341 -16.89 2.22 15.87
C GLY A 341 -15.48 2.37 15.27
N GLU A 342 -14.68 1.30 15.30
CA GLU A 342 -13.32 1.29 14.74
C GLU A 342 -12.92 -0.10 14.22
N VAL A 343 -12.03 -0.14 13.23
CA VAL A 343 -11.37 -1.38 12.77
C VAL A 343 -9.99 -1.45 13.41
N THR A 344 -9.75 -2.49 14.23
CA THR A 344 -8.45 -2.72 14.87
C THR A 344 -7.73 -3.92 14.26
N VAL A 345 -6.47 -3.75 13.89
CA VAL A 345 -5.54 -4.83 13.54
C VAL A 345 -4.43 -4.91 14.59
N SER A 346 -4.23 -6.10 15.16
CA SER A 346 -3.20 -6.35 16.17
C SER A 346 -1.86 -6.77 15.55
N GLU A 347 -0.77 -6.65 16.32
CA GLU A 347 0.58 -7.15 15.99
C GLU A 347 1.06 -6.75 14.58
N ILE A 348 0.88 -5.48 14.23
CA ILE A 348 1.20 -4.96 12.90
C ILE A 348 2.63 -4.44 12.82
N ASP A 349 3.38 -4.96 11.86
CA ASP A 349 4.77 -4.58 11.60
C ASP A 349 4.82 -3.35 10.67
N VAL A 350 5.25 -2.21 11.23
CA VAL A 350 5.22 -0.89 10.60
C VAL A 350 6.64 -0.39 10.32
N ALA A 351 6.83 0.16 9.13
CA ALA A 351 8.05 0.83 8.77
C ALA A 351 8.12 2.22 9.42
N VAL A 352 9.18 2.50 10.17
CA VAL A 352 9.47 3.85 10.64
C VAL A 352 10.64 4.41 9.84
N LEU A 353 10.39 5.56 9.20
CA LEU A 353 11.37 6.25 8.37
C LEU A 353 11.65 7.65 8.92
N ARG A 354 12.92 8.03 8.91
CA ARG A 354 13.38 9.41 9.01
C ARG A 354 13.62 9.91 7.59
N SER A 355 12.72 10.74 7.05
CA SER A 355 12.77 11.12 5.64
C SER A 355 12.15 12.48 5.36
N GLU A 356 12.70 13.20 4.39
CA GLU A 356 12.08 14.42 3.82
C GLU A 356 10.69 14.15 3.23
N LEU A 357 10.37 12.87 2.95
CA LEU A 357 9.07 12.41 2.47
C LEU A 357 7.90 12.97 3.28
N MET A 358 7.99 13.07 4.61
CA MET A 358 6.92 13.63 5.45
C MET A 358 6.57 15.08 5.05
N GLY A 359 7.58 15.95 4.99
CA GLY A 359 7.42 17.37 4.64
C GLY A 359 7.13 17.58 3.16
N VAL A 360 7.47 16.62 2.32
CA VAL A 360 7.10 16.52 0.91
C VAL A 360 5.60 16.22 0.79
N LEU A 361 5.11 15.13 1.38
CA LEU A 361 3.69 14.73 1.37
C LEU A 361 2.77 15.78 2.01
N SER A 362 3.16 16.30 3.17
CA SER A 362 2.36 17.30 3.89
C SER A 362 2.14 18.58 3.06
N ARG A 363 3.13 18.98 2.25
CA ARG A 363 2.98 20.12 1.31
C ARG A 363 2.13 19.79 0.08
N ALA A 364 2.13 18.56 -0.41
CA ALA A 364 1.29 18.15 -1.54
C ALA A 364 -0.19 18.04 -1.14
N VAL A 365 -0.45 17.60 0.10
CA VAL A 365 -1.79 17.53 0.69
C VAL A 365 -2.30 18.91 1.13
N GLY A 366 -1.46 19.68 1.82
CA GLY A 366 -1.83 20.94 2.47
C GLY A 366 -2.09 20.82 3.99
N GLU A 367 -1.89 19.64 4.57
CA GLU A 367 -1.99 19.34 6.01
C GLU A 367 -0.89 18.37 6.44
N SER A 368 -0.72 18.09 7.74
CA SER A 368 0.24 17.10 8.23
C SER A 368 -0.11 15.68 7.77
N VAL A 369 0.90 14.93 7.32
CA VAL A 369 0.79 13.50 7.01
C VAL A 369 1.78 12.74 7.87
N ASP A 370 1.27 11.89 8.76
CA ASP A 370 2.07 11.16 9.75
C ASP A 370 2.60 9.81 9.23
N GLY A 371 2.05 9.33 8.12
CA GLY A 371 2.45 8.06 7.53
C GLY A 371 1.56 7.56 6.39
N LEU A 372 1.69 6.27 6.10
CA LEU A 372 0.96 5.54 5.06
C LEU A 372 0.26 4.31 5.69
N LEU A 373 -0.95 3.99 5.24
CA LEU A 373 -1.65 2.75 5.59
C LEU A 373 -1.55 1.78 4.39
N GLY A 374 -0.69 0.78 4.53
CA GLY A 374 -0.20 -0.04 3.42
C GLY A 374 -0.72 -1.48 3.39
N TYR A 375 -0.18 -2.26 2.44
CA TYR A 375 -0.57 -3.63 2.11
C TYR A 375 -0.71 -4.56 3.33
N ASN A 376 0.18 -4.52 4.32
CA ASN A 376 0.11 -5.44 5.46
C ASN A 376 -1.09 -5.21 6.39
N PHE A 377 -1.66 -4.00 6.41
CA PHE A 377 -2.97 -3.72 7.00
C PHE A 377 -4.09 -4.10 6.02
N LEU A 378 -4.02 -3.62 4.78
CA LEU A 378 -5.09 -3.79 3.79
C LEU A 378 -5.37 -5.26 3.43
N LYS A 379 -4.34 -6.12 3.44
CA LYS A 379 -4.45 -7.57 3.13
C LYS A 379 -5.30 -8.38 4.13
N GLN A 380 -5.60 -7.81 5.31
CA GLN A 380 -6.48 -8.45 6.30
C GLN A 380 -7.97 -8.37 5.91
N PHE A 381 -8.28 -7.70 4.80
CA PHE A 381 -9.63 -7.46 4.31
C PHE A 381 -9.75 -7.77 2.82
N ARG A 382 -10.94 -8.16 2.40
CA ARG A 382 -11.39 -7.98 1.02
C ARG A 382 -11.78 -6.52 0.89
N LEU A 383 -10.95 -5.76 0.19
CA LEU A 383 -10.99 -4.29 0.14
C LEU A 383 -11.95 -3.83 -0.95
N GLY A 384 -12.79 -2.84 -0.65
CA GLY A 384 -13.57 -2.10 -1.66
C GLY A 384 -13.38 -0.59 -1.48
N ILE A 385 -13.02 0.14 -2.53
CA ILE A 385 -12.82 1.60 -2.50
C ILE A 385 -13.89 2.24 -3.37
N ASP A 386 -14.81 2.98 -2.75
CA ASP A 386 -15.86 3.74 -3.43
C ASP A 386 -15.48 5.23 -3.44
N TYR A 387 -14.89 5.69 -4.55
CA TYR A 387 -14.46 7.08 -4.71
C TYR A 387 -15.62 8.08 -4.75
N ALA A 388 -16.78 7.67 -5.26
CA ALA A 388 -17.96 8.53 -5.39
C ALA A 388 -18.56 8.88 -4.03
N HIS A 389 -18.61 7.91 -3.12
CA HIS A 389 -19.12 8.09 -1.76
C HIS A 389 -18.02 8.35 -0.70
N ARG A 390 -16.75 8.28 -1.08
CA ARG A 390 -15.55 8.45 -0.23
C ARG A 390 -15.47 7.46 0.95
N VAL A 391 -15.71 6.19 0.64
CA VAL A 391 -15.73 5.11 1.63
C VAL A 391 -14.82 3.97 1.20
N ILE A 392 -13.99 3.51 2.13
CA ILE A 392 -13.26 2.25 2.06
C ILE A 392 -14.07 1.21 2.85
N TRP A 393 -14.45 0.13 2.19
CA TRP A 393 -15.06 -1.05 2.79
C TRP A 393 -13.99 -2.07 3.15
N LEU A 394 -13.98 -2.45 4.42
CA LEU A 394 -13.10 -3.45 5.01
C LEU A 394 -13.93 -4.66 5.41
N ASP A 395 -13.93 -5.69 4.57
CA ASP A 395 -14.64 -6.95 4.80
C ASP A 395 -13.63 -8.01 5.27
N ALA A 396 -13.64 -8.31 6.57
CA ALA A 396 -12.58 -9.10 7.21
C ALA A 396 -12.49 -10.53 6.65
N VAL A 397 -11.31 -10.91 6.15
CA VAL A 397 -11.06 -12.28 5.72
C VAL A 397 -10.65 -13.15 6.91
N PRO A 398 -11.05 -14.44 6.96
CA PRO A 398 -10.63 -15.35 8.02
C PRO A 398 -9.09 -15.42 8.18
N PRO A 399 -8.56 -15.40 9.41
CA PRO A 399 -7.12 -15.47 9.66
C PRO A 399 -6.54 -16.81 9.22
N GLY A 400 -5.24 -16.84 8.92
CA GLY A 400 -4.51 -18.05 8.54
C GLY A 400 -4.25 -18.23 7.04
N TRP A 401 -4.64 -17.28 6.20
CA TRP A 401 -4.14 -17.16 4.82
C TRP A 401 -2.80 -16.38 4.78
N ASP A 402 -1.84 -16.70 5.65
CA ASP A 402 -0.50 -16.13 5.49
C ASP A 402 0.29 -17.01 4.51
N ASP A 403 0.54 -16.52 3.30
CA ASP A 403 1.29 -17.24 2.26
C ASP A 403 2.80 -17.30 2.55
N ARG A 404 3.21 -16.57 3.59
CA ARG A 404 4.59 -16.33 3.95
C ARG A 404 4.88 -16.91 5.31
N PRO A 405 5.70 -17.99 5.34
CA PRO A 405 6.05 -18.58 6.59
C PRO A 405 7.05 -17.74 7.39
N TYR A 406 8.24 -17.31 6.96
CA TYR A 406 9.34 -16.99 7.90
C TYR A 406 9.82 -15.52 8.16
N GLU A 407 8.93 -14.52 8.36
CA GLU A 407 9.26 -13.07 8.57
C GLU A 407 10.21 -12.93 9.70
N TYR A 408 11.21 -12.11 9.39
CA TYR A 408 12.23 -11.74 10.31
C TYR A 408 12.95 -12.97 10.87
N SER A 409 12.65 -14.20 10.43
CA SER A 409 13.30 -15.46 10.78
C SER A 409 14.28 -15.82 9.68
N HIS A 410 15.27 -14.97 9.56
CA HIS A 410 16.23 -14.98 8.47
C HIS A 410 17.64 -14.67 9.00
N VAL A 411 18.53 -14.32 8.09
CA VAL A 411 19.93 -14.00 8.41
C VAL A 411 20.19 -12.51 8.67
N GLY A 412 19.24 -11.62 8.39
CA GLY A 412 19.46 -10.17 8.52
C GLY A 412 19.91 -9.46 7.24
N LEU A 413 19.70 -10.05 6.05
CA LEU A 413 20.10 -9.44 4.78
C LEU A 413 18.90 -8.89 4.02
N GLN A 414 19.01 -7.64 3.59
CA GLN A 414 18.15 -7.03 2.56
C GLN A 414 18.92 -7.06 1.23
N ILE A 415 18.28 -7.54 0.16
CA ILE A 415 18.92 -7.75 -1.15
C ILE A 415 18.11 -7.11 -2.29
N GLU A 416 18.81 -6.65 -3.33
CA GLU A 416 18.23 -6.12 -4.56
C GLU A 416 18.97 -6.63 -5.80
N ARG A 417 18.34 -6.51 -6.98
CA ARG A 417 18.97 -6.84 -8.27
C ARG A 417 19.70 -5.62 -8.85
N TRP A 418 21.03 -5.64 -8.85
CA TRP A 418 21.88 -4.58 -9.43
C TRP A 418 22.83 -5.18 -10.47
N ASP A 419 22.78 -4.68 -11.71
CA ASP A 419 23.56 -5.19 -12.86
C ASP A 419 23.38 -6.70 -13.11
N GLY A 420 22.19 -7.24 -12.81
CA GLY A 420 21.88 -8.68 -12.88
C GLY A 420 22.40 -9.51 -11.69
N ALA A 421 23.23 -8.94 -10.81
CA ALA A 421 23.68 -9.58 -9.58
C ALA A 421 22.72 -9.31 -8.40
N ALA A 422 22.60 -10.26 -7.47
CA ALA A 422 21.93 -10.00 -6.20
C ALA A 422 22.93 -9.35 -5.24
N ARG A 423 22.70 -8.09 -4.86
CA ARG A 423 23.58 -7.35 -3.93
C ARG A 423 22.86 -7.08 -2.61
N VAL A 424 23.61 -7.17 -1.52
CA VAL A 424 23.17 -6.74 -0.19
C VAL A 424 23.11 -5.22 -0.19
N VAL A 425 21.94 -4.66 0.10
CA VAL A 425 21.73 -3.20 0.22
C VAL A 425 21.70 -2.74 1.66
N ALA A 426 21.26 -3.60 2.59
CA ALA A 426 21.28 -3.34 4.03
C ALA A 426 21.50 -4.62 4.83
N VAL A 427 22.01 -4.48 6.06
CA VAL A 427 22.23 -5.58 7.00
C VAL A 427 21.66 -5.18 8.35
N VAL A 428 20.76 -6.02 8.87
CA VAL A 428 20.07 -5.81 10.15
C VAL A 428 21.08 -5.83 11.29
N GLU A 429 21.00 -4.84 12.17
CA GLU A 429 21.83 -4.75 13.39
C GLU A 429 21.69 -6.01 14.26
N HIS A 430 22.82 -6.55 14.73
CA HIS A 430 22.90 -7.72 15.60
C HIS A 430 22.26 -8.99 15.01
N SER A 431 22.18 -9.08 13.68
CA SER A 431 21.68 -10.25 12.97
C SER A 431 22.76 -11.32 12.73
N PRO A 432 22.39 -12.57 12.37
CA PRO A 432 23.37 -13.59 12.00
C PRO A 432 24.35 -13.20 10.87
N ALA A 433 23.97 -12.28 9.99
CA ALA A 433 24.82 -11.76 8.92
C ALA A 433 25.76 -10.63 9.40
N ASP A 434 25.27 -9.75 10.27
CA ASP A 434 26.07 -8.71 10.95
C ASP A 434 27.13 -9.35 11.86
N ASP A 435 26.72 -10.32 12.70
CA ASP A 435 27.60 -11.17 13.52
C ASP A 435 28.70 -11.87 12.69
N ALA A 436 28.47 -12.08 11.39
CA ALA A 436 29.40 -12.70 10.45
C ALA A 436 30.25 -11.71 9.64
N GLY A 437 29.99 -10.40 9.73
CA GLY A 437 30.69 -9.35 8.99
C GLY A 437 30.32 -9.25 7.51
N ILE A 438 29.14 -9.76 7.12
CA ILE A 438 28.53 -9.46 5.81
C ILE A 438 28.06 -7.99 5.84
N ALA A 439 28.23 -7.26 4.75
CA ALA A 439 27.96 -5.83 4.70
C ALA A 439 27.23 -5.43 3.40
N ALA A 440 26.64 -4.23 3.39
CA ALA A 440 26.12 -3.62 2.18
C ALA A 440 27.22 -3.54 1.09
N GLY A 441 26.83 -3.79 -0.16
CA GLY A 441 27.74 -3.92 -1.30
C GLY A 441 28.28 -5.34 -1.53
N ASP A 442 28.09 -6.29 -0.61
CA ASP A 442 28.40 -7.71 -0.86
C ASP A 442 27.44 -8.29 -1.90
N GLU A 443 27.98 -9.11 -2.81
CA GLU A 443 27.17 -9.87 -3.76
C GLU A 443 26.82 -11.24 -3.20
N LEU A 444 25.55 -11.60 -3.19
CA LEU A 444 25.08 -12.96 -2.92
C LEU A 444 25.24 -13.80 -4.19
N VAL A 445 26.20 -14.71 -4.19
CA VAL A 445 26.56 -15.58 -5.35
C VAL A 445 25.73 -16.86 -5.36
N ALA A 446 25.50 -17.47 -4.18
CA ALA A 446 24.72 -18.69 -4.05
C ALA A 446 24.04 -18.84 -2.68
N VAL A 447 22.88 -19.51 -2.66
CA VAL A 447 22.15 -19.93 -1.45
C VAL A 447 21.99 -21.45 -1.47
N ASP A 448 22.45 -22.12 -0.42
CA ASP A 448 22.43 -23.58 -0.25
C ASP A 448 22.98 -24.36 -1.46
N GLY A 449 23.97 -23.76 -2.15
CA GLY A 449 24.65 -24.33 -3.33
C GLY A 449 24.04 -23.93 -4.68
N GLU A 450 22.85 -23.34 -4.71
CA GLU A 450 22.20 -22.88 -5.94
C GLU A 450 22.59 -21.42 -6.26
N ARG A 451 22.87 -21.13 -7.53
CA ARG A 451 23.34 -19.80 -7.97
C ARG A 451 22.23 -18.76 -7.83
N ALA A 452 22.51 -17.69 -7.08
CA ALA A 452 21.57 -16.60 -6.82
C ALA A 452 21.09 -15.86 -8.08
N GLY A 453 21.93 -15.82 -9.13
CA GLY A 453 21.57 -15.24 -10.43
C GLY A 453 20.66 -16.13 -11.31
N ALA A 454 20.33 -17.36 -10.89
CA ALA A 454 19.39 -18.24 -11.57
C ALA A 454 17.95 -18.15 -11.00
N LEU A 455 17.78 -17.41 -9.91
CA LEU A 455 16.53 -17.24 -9.17
C LEU A 455 16.09 -15.79 -9.24
N ASP A 456 14.78 -15.53 -9.30
CA ASP A 456 14.23 -14.18 -9.15
C ASP A 456 14.50 -13.62 -7.74
N ILE A 457 14.48 -12.29 -7.58
CA ILE A 457 14.94 -11.64 -6.34
C ILE A 457 14.04 -11.98 -5.15
N VAL A 458 12.75 -12.21 -5.40
CA VAL A 458 11.73 -12.52 -4.40
C VAL A 458 11.87 -13.95 -3.91
N THR A 459 12.05 -14.92 -4.80
CA THR A 459 12.41 -16.30 -4.46
C THR A 459 13.73 -16.36 -3.69
N LEU A 460 14.71 -15.54 -4.08
CA LEU A 460 15.99 -15.47 -3.38
C LEU A 460 15.83 -14.92 -1.95
N ALA A 461 15.05 -13.85 -1.77
CA ALA A 461 14.72 -13.31 -0.45
C ALA A 461 13.95 -14.35 0.41
N ARG A 462 12.92 -14.99 -0.16
CA ARG A 462 12.15 -16.08 0.48
C ARG A 462 13.05 -17.24 0.95
N ARG A 463 14.17 -17.53 0.27
CA ARG A 463 15.16 -18.55 0.70
C ARG A 463 16.08 -18.10 1.83
N LEU A 464 16.28 -16.79 2.03
CA LEU A 464 17.06 -16.29 3.17
C LEU A 464 16.33 -16.54 4.50
N GLU A 465 15.00 -16.62 4.45
CA GLU A 465 14.16 -17.01 5.57
C GLU A 465 13.99 -18.53 5.69
N GLY A 466 13.47 -18.96 6.83
CA GLY A 466 13.29 -20.36 7.20
C GLY A 466 13.00 -20.50 8.69
N ALA A 467 12.69 -21.71 9.15
CA ALA A 467 12.36 -21.93 10.56
C ALA A 467 13.45 -21.36 11.51
N PRO A 468 13.06 -20.73 12.65
CA PRO A 468 14.04 -20.24 13.63
C PRO A 468 15.01 -21.35 14.04
N ARG A 469 16.30 -21.02 14.14
CA ARG A 469 17.42 -21.96 14.40
C ARG A 469 17.73 -22.96 13.28
N SER A 470 17.05 -22.89 12.12
CA SER A 470 17.50 -23.59 10.91
C SER A 470 18.82 -23.02 10.39
N ARG A 471 19.57 -23.83 9.64
CA ARG A 471 20.83 -23.42 9.01
C ARG A 471 20.61 -23.03 7.55
N ILE A 472 21.48 -22.17 7.05
CA ILE A 472 21.57 -21.72 5.66
C ILE A 472 23.04 -21.53 5.29
N THR A 473 23.40 -21.90 4.07
CA THR A 473 24.74 -21.70 3.52
C THR A 473 24.69 -20.59 2.47
N LEU A 474 25.38 -19.49 2.72
CA LEU A 474 25.48 -18.36 1.79
C LEU A 474 26.89 -18.29 1.22
N THR A 475 27.00 -18.12 -0.09
CA THR A 475 28.28 -17.78 -0.72
C THR A 475 28.22 -16.32 -1.14
N MET A 476 29.08 -15.49 -0.52
CA MET A 476 29.14 -14.05 -0.74
C MET A 476 30.43 -13.68 -1.48
N ARG A 477 30.40 -12.60 -2.27
CA ARG A 477 31.56 -12.03 -2.95
C ARG A 477 31.75 -10.56 -2.61
N ARG A 478 32.97 -10.21 -2.15
CA ARG A 478 33.42 -8.82 -1.90
C ARG A 478 34.65 -8.54 -2.77
N GLY A 479 34.47 -7.78 -3.84
CA GLY A 479 35.49 -7.61 -4.88
C GLY A 479 35.88 -8.95 -5.51
N ALA A 480 37.18 -9.25 -5.57
CA ALA A 480 37.69 -10.52 -6.11
C ALA A 480 37.65 -11.71 -5.11
N ARG A 481 37.17 -11.51 -3.87
CA ARG A 481 37.15 -12.56 -2.85
C ARG A 481 35.75 -13.15 -2.69
N GLU A 482 35.63 -14.46 -2.87
CA GLU A 482 34.44 -15.24 -2.57
C GLU A 482 34.61 -15.96 -1.23
N ARG A 483 33.56 -16.01 -0.41
CA ARG A 483 33.57 -16.68 0.89
C ARG A 483 32.22 -17.31 1.20
N THR A 484 32.25 -18.55 1.65
CA THR A 484 31.06 -19.27 2.13
C THR A 484 30.87 -19.09 3.63
N TYR A 485 29.64 -18.79 4.02
CA TYR A 485 29.16 -18.57 5.38
C TYR A 485 28.11 -19.63 5.70
N ARG A 486 28.17 -20.20 6.90
CA ARG A 486 27.13 -21.09 7.43
C ARG A 486 26.44 -20.37 8.58
N LEU A 487 25.26 -19.82 8.30
CA LEU A 487 24.51 -18.99 9.25
C LEU A 487 23.36 -19.80 9.88
N VAL A 488 22.86 -19.29 10.99
CA VAL A 488 21.70 -19.84 11.71
C VAL A 488 20.62 -18.76 11.70
N ARG A 489 19.46 -19.05 11.11
CA ARG A 489 18.35 -18.10 11.03
C ARG A 489 17.83 -17.78 12.44
N ARG A 490 17.59 -16.51 12.73
CA ARG A 490 17.12 -16.00 14.03
C ARG A 490 15.85 -15.18 13.78
N ARG A 491 14.85 -15.24 14.67
CA ARG A 491 13.74 -14.27 14.65
C ARG A 491 14.28 -12.92 15.12
N LEU A 492 14.18 -11.90 14.28
CA LEU A 492 14.72 -10.55 14.48
C LEU A 492 13.64 -9.53 14.88
N LEU A 493 12.35 -9.90 14.79
CA LEU A 493 11.19 -9.17 15.31
C LEU A 493 10.07 -10.14 15.70
#